data_AF-A0A495VCB2-F1
#
_entry.id   AF-A0A495VCB2-F1
#
_cell.length_a   1.000
_cell.length_b   1.000
_cell.length_c   1.000
_cell.angle_alpha   90.00
_cell.angle_beta   90.00
_cell.angle_gamma   90.00
#
_symmetry.space_group_name_H-M   'P 1'
#
loop_
_entity.id
_entity.type
_entity.pdbx_description
1 polymer ?
#
loop_
_entity_poly.entity_id
_entity_poly.type
_entity_poly.pdbx_seq_one_letter_code
_entity_poly.pdbx_strand_id
1 'polypeptide(L)' 'MSFDGGDAPRPILEGEFADEHGRYPEGTWIRSPHMSQHTPFSDAGCLIYVRVGGL' A
#
# COMPACT_ATOMS: atom_id res chain seq x y z
N MET A 1 10.07 0.84 4.26
CA MET A 1 9.81 2.20 3.72
C MET A 1 8.68 2.77 4.55
N SER A 2 8.92 3.82 5.33
CA SER A 2 7.86 4.47 6.10
C SER A 2 7.17 5.47 5.19
N PHE A 3 5.91 5.22 4.86
CA PHE A 3 5.10 6.16 4.10
C PHE A 3 4.29 6.98 5.10
N ASP A 4 4.46 8.30 5.12
CA ASP A 4 3.57 9.20 5.86
C ASP A 4 2.20 9.20 5.16
N GLY A 5 1.42 8.17 5.45
CA GLY A 5 0.12 7.94 4.85
C GLY A 5 -0.84 9.04 5.26
N GLY A 6 -1.30 9.85 4.32
CA GLY A 6 -2.63 10.42 4.45
C GLY A 6 -3.68 9.31 4.32
N ASP A 7 -4.90 9.53 4.81
CA ASP A 7 -6.08 8.64 4.68
C ASP A 7 -6.54 8.38 3.22
N ALA A 8 -5.69 8.73 2.26
CA ALA A 8 -5.94 8.55 0.85
C ALA A 8 -5.93 7.05 0.50
N PRO A 9 -6.93 6.58 -0.27
CA PRO A 9 -6.98 5.20 -0.71
C PRO A 9 -5.83 4.87 -1.67
N ARG A 10 -5.31 3.64 -1.54
CA ARG A 10 -4.22 3.11 -2.37
C ARG A 10 -4.74 1.91 -3.16
N PRO A 11 -4.99 2.05 -4.47
CA PRO A 11 -5.34 0.92 -5.31
C PRO A 11 -4.08 0.14 -5.74
N ILE A 12 -4.19 -1.19 -5.72
CA ILE A 12 -3.23 -2.09 -6.36
C ILE A 12 -3.56 -2.14 -7.84
N LEU A 13 -2.66 -1.63 -8.69
CA LEU A 13 -2.88 -1.52 -10.13
C LEU A 13 -2.52 -2.80 -10.86
N GLU A 14 -1.42 -3.45 -10.46
CA GLU A 14 -0.96 -4.71 -11.05
C GLU A 14 -0.22 -5.56 -10.00
N GLY A 15 -0.35 -6.87 -10.08
CA GLY A 15 0.35 -7.82 -9.20
C GLY A 15 -0.26 -7.96 -7.80
N GLU A 16 0.54 -8.43 -6.85
CA GLU A 16 0.12 -8.68 -5.46
C GLU A 16 1.01 -7.90 -4.49
N PHE A 17 0.40 -7.02 -3.72
CA PHE A 17 1.05 -6.32 -2.63
C PHE A 17 0.91 -7.16 -1.36
N ALA A 18 1.98 -7.34 -0.59
CA ALA A 18 1.91 -8.03 0.69
C ALA A 18 2.62 -7.22 1.78
N ASP A 19 2.12 -7.29 3.00
CA ASP A 19 2.74 -6.72 4.20
C ASP A 19 2.55 -7.65 5.41
N GLU A 20 2.88 -7.19 6.61
CA GLU A 20 2.68 -7.98 7.85
C GLU A 20 1.21 -8.34 8.15
N HIS A 21 0.24 -7.67 7.53
CA HIS A 21 -1.18 -7.88 7.75
C HIS A 21 -1.82 -8.83 6.72
N GLY A 22 -1.22 -8.99 5.55
CA GLY A 22 -1.69 -9.97 4.57
C GLY A 22 -1.22 -9.70 3.15
N ARG A 23 -1.93 -10.36 2.21
CA ARG A 23 -1.71 -10.25 0.76
C ARG A 23 -2.93 -9.61 0.11
N TYR A 24 -2.66 -8.70 -0.82
CA TYR A 24 -3.61 -7.81 -1.44
C TYR A 24 -3.44 -7.89 -2.96
N PRO A 25 -4.26 -8.68 -3.65
CA PRO A 25 -4.19 -8.83 -5.10
C PRO A 25 -4.65 -7.55 -5.81
N GLU A 26 -4.41 -7.49 -7.12
CA GLU A 26 -4.90 -6.44 -8.02
C GLU A 26 -6.37 -6.09 -7.77
N GLY A 27 -6.68 -4.79 -7.83
CA GLY A 27 -8.03 -4.28 -7.56
C GLY A 27 -8.37 -4.14 -6.07
N THR A 28 -7.46 -4.52 -5.17
CA THR A 28 -7.63 -4.27 -3.74
C THR A 28 -7.41 -2.80 -3.39
N TRP A 29 -8.22 -2.32 -2.45
CA TRP A 29 -8.17 -0.95 -1.95
C TRP A 29 -7.73 -0.95 -0.49
N ILE A 30 -6.52 -0.45 -0.22
CA ILE A 30 -5.97 -0.38 1.13
C ILE A 30 -6.10 1.05 1.64
N ARG A 31 -6.57 1.19 2.89
CA ARG A 31 -6.51 2.42 3.67
C ARG A 31 -5.52 2.22 4.79
N SER A 32 -4.53 3.10 4.85
CA SER A 32 -3.53 3.10 5.90
C SER A 32 -3.71 4.38 6.72
N PRO A 33 -3.94 4.26 8.03
CA PRO A 33 -4.06 5.44 8.89
C PRO A 33 -2.74 6.22 8.93
N HIS A 34 -2.83 7.47 9.39
CA HIS A 34 -1.66 8.32 9.58
C HIS A 34 -0.63 7.67 10.49
N MET A 35 0.65 7.75 10.11
CA MET A 35 1.79 7.10 10.77
C MET A 35 1.76 5.55 10.77
N SER A 36 1.01 4.89 9.88
CA SER A 36 1.13 3.44 9.77
C SER A 36 2.50 3.06 9.20
N GLN A 37 3.17 2.13 9.87
CA GLN A 37 4.35 1.46 9.34
C GLN A 37 3.91 0.15 8.71
N HIS A 38 4.44 -0.12 7.52
CA HIS A 38 4.25 -1.38 6.82
C HIS A 38 5.61 -1.84 6.30
N THR A 39 5.80 -3.15 6.25
CA THR A 39 6.97 -3.80 5.66
C THR A 39 6.55 -4.46 4.34
N PRO A 40 6.45 -3.69 3.24
CA PRO A 40 5.90 -4.20 2.00
C PRO A 40 6.87 -5.18 1.33
N PHE A 41 6.32 -6.26 0.78
CA PHE A 41 7.01 -7.23 -0.06
C PHE A 41 6.06 -7.76 -1.15
N SER A 42 6.64 -8.35 -2.19
CA SER A 42 5.90 -8.99 -3.27
C SER A 42 6.73 -10.12 -3.86
N ASP A 43 6.14 -11.30 -4.04
CA ASP A 43 6.86 -12.45 -4.60
C ASP A 43 7.07 -12.33 -6.13
N ALA A 44 6.08 -11.78 -6.85
CA ALA A 44 6.10 -11.64 -8.31
C ALA A 44 6.31 -10.19 -8.80
N GLY A 45 6.40 -9.21 -7.89
CA GLY A 45 6.34 -7.79 -8.22
C GLY A 45 4.92 -7.23 -8.16
N CYS A 46 4.81 -5.92 -7.91
CA CYS A 46 3.53 -5.22 -7.80
C CYS A 46 3.67 -3.74 -8.18
N LEU A 47 2.65 -3.20 -8.85
CA LEU A 47 2.50 -1.78 -9.13
C LEU A 47 1.38 -1.20 -8.24
N ILE A 48 1.74 -0.24 -7.40
CA ILE A 48 0.81 0.46 -6.51
C ILE A 48 0.83 1.96 -6.77
N TYR A 49 -0.33 2.60 -6.69
CA TYR A 49 -0.44 4.05 -6.70
C TYR A 49 -0.57 4.59 -5.28
N VAL A 50 0.40 5.40 -4.86
CA VAL A 50 0.42 5.99 -3.53
C VAL A 50 0.32 7.51 -3.64
N ARG A 51 -0.74 8.07 -3.07
CA ARG A 51 -0.83 9.52 -2.83
C ARG A 51 -0.44 9.81 -1.38
N VAL A 52 0.74 10.36 -1.18
CA VAL A 52 1.14 10.98 0.08
C VAL A 52 0.57 12.39 0.14
N GLY A 53 -0.19 12.70 1.19
CA GLY A 53 -0.65 14.06 1.44
C GLY A 53 0.51 14.87 1.98
N GLY A 54 0.96 15.88 1.23
CA GLY A 54 1.79 16.95 1.79
C GLY A 54 0.92 17.88 2.62
N LEU A 55 1.46 18.33 3.77
CA LEU A 55 0.90 19.30 4.73
C LEU A 55 -0.05 20.34 4.11
#